data_AF-A0A223N1H1-F1
#
_entry.id   AF-A0A223N1H1-F1
#
_cell.length_a   1.000
_cell.length_b   1.000
_cell.length_c   1.000
_cell.angle_alpha   90.00
_cell.angle_beta   90.00
_cell.angle_gamma   90.00
#
_symmetry.space_group_name_H-M   'P 1'
#
loop_
_entity.id
_entity.type
_entity.pdbx_description
1 polymer ?
#
loop_
_entity_poly.entity_id
_entity_poly.type
_entity_poly.pdbx_seq_one_letter_code
_entity_poly.pdbx_strand_id
1 'polypeptide(L)'
;MKNNKTRITHCQLGNKPLDPYEILKSKSQRLSWNRLSDAEIYLDKRAVISWFERLRNYSEEMVKAIIVEGVLENQFHNITFILRLVQSPDFTTMTSKESYQLLYDMVCETPQGIRDWIDEKDYLMSRDVLALLSRNR
;
A
#
# COMPACT_ATOMS: atom_id res chain seq x y z
N MET A 1 -2.66 -40.88 7.45
CA MET A 1 -3.38 -39.81 6.70
C MET A 1 -2.46 -38.61 6.62
N LYS A 2 -2.08 -38.17 5.40
CA LYS A 2 -1.14 -37.05 5.20
C LYS A 2 -1.87 -35.72 5.36
N ASN A 3 -1.56 -34.97 6.42
CA ASN A 3 -2.03 -33.61 6.62
C ASN A 3 -1.33 -32.68 5.62
N ASN A 4 -1.95 -32.47 4.45
CA ASN A 4 -1.58 -31.38 3.55
C ASN A 4 -2.02 -30.06 4.20
N LYS A 5 -1.13 -29.46 5.01
CA LYS A 5 -1.24 -28.04 5.37
C LYS A 5 -1.18 -27.26 4.05
N THR A 6 -2.34 -26.84 3.55
CA THR A 6 -2.47 -25.90 2.44
C THR A 6 -1.79 -24.59 2.87
N ARG A 7 -0.52 -24.49 2.52
CA ARG A 7 0.28 -23.29 2.71
C ARG A 7 -0.38 -22.21 1.85
N ILE A 8 -0.90 -21.17 2.52
CA ILE A 8 -1.57 -20.05 1.87
C ILE A 8 -0.57 -19.46 0.87
N THR A 9 -0.86 -19.60 -0.42
CA THR A 9 -0.06 -19.01 -1.50
C THR A 9 -0.15 -17.49 -1.40
N HIS A 10 0.96 -16.84 -1.07
CA HIS A 10 1.14 -15.40 -1.31
C HIS A 10 0.84 -15.12 -2.78
N CYS A 11 0.18 -14.00 -3.06
CA CYS A 11 -0.27 -13.63 -4.39
C CYS A 11 0.87 -13.81 -5.40
N GLN A 12 0.68 -14.67 -6.41
CA GLN A 12 1.59 -14.76 -7.56
C GLN A 12 1.37 -13.51 -8.43
N LEU A 13 1.88 -12.37 -7.97
CA LEU A 13 1.81 -11.05 -8.63
C LEU A 13 2.89 -10.88 -9.71
N GLY A 14 3.70 -11.91 -9.96
CA GLY A 14 4.95 -11.79 -10.69
C GLY A 14 4.85 -11.44 -12.18
N ASN A 15 3.69 -11.50 -12.83
CA ASN A 15 3.61 -11.39 -14.31
C ASN A 15 2.29 -10.79 -14.86
N LYS A 16 1.50 -10.06 -14.06
CA LYS A 16 0.28 -9.40 -14.54
C LYS A 16 0.43 -7.88 -14.50
N PRO A 17 -0.14 -7.13 -15.47
CA PRO A 17 -0.22 -5.68 -15.38
C PRO A 17 -0.93 -5.31 -14.08
N LEU A 18 -0.37 -4.34 -13.36
CA LEU A 18 -0.92 -3.86 -12.10
C LEU A 18 -2.37 -3.39 -12.30
N ASP A 19 -3.32 -4.16 -11.78
CA ASP A 19 -4.69 -3.72 -11.56
C ASP A 19 -4.89 -3.53 -10.05
N PRO A 20 -4.78 -2.28 -9.56
CA PRO A 20 -5.01 -1.93 -8.17
C PRO A 20 -6.30 -2.51 -7.59
N TYR A 21 -7.39 -2.44 -8.35
CA TYR A 21 -8.70 -2.85 -7.88
C TYR A 21 -8.77 -4.38 -7.72
N GLU A 22 -8.22 -5.14 -8.66
CA GLU A 22 -8.16 -6.60 -8.56
C GLU A 22 -7.22 -7.08 -7.43
N ILE A 23 -6.14 -6.35 -7.14
CA ILE A 23 -5.27 -6.64 -5.98
C ILE A 23 -6.04 -6.46 -4.67
N LEU A 24 -6.74 -5.34 -4.52
CA LEU A 24 -7.54 -5.04 -3.34
C LEU A 24 -8.70 -6.04 -3.18
N LYS A 25 -9.39 -6.36 -4.26
CA LYS A 25 -10.47 -7.36 -4.30
C LYS A 25 -9.97 -8.75 -3.88
N SER A 26 -8.84 -9.18 -4.41
CA SER A 26 -8.20 -10.44 -4.04
C SER A 26 -7.81 -10.49 -2.55
N LYS A 27 -7.24 -9.40 -2.01
CA LYS A 27 -6.90 -9.31 -0.58
C LYS A 27 -8.16 -9.34 0.30
N SER A 28 -9.20 -8.59 -0.08
CA SER A 28 -10.50 -8.58 0.61
C SER A 28 -11.16 -9.98 0.65
N GLN A 29 -11.18 -10.69 -0.48
CA GLN A 29 -11.71 -12.06 -0.56
C GLN A 29 -10.94 -13.06 0.31
N ARG A 30 -9.64 -12.85 0.53
CA ARG A 30 -8.83 -13.70 1.42
C ARG A 30 -9.09 -13.40 2.90
N LEU A 31 -9.42 -12.15 3.23
CA LEU A 31 -9.73 -11.71 4.59
C LEU A 31 -11.16 -12.09 5.00
N SER A 32 -12.09 -12.23 4.05
CA SER A 32 -13.46 -12.67 4.35
C SER A 32 -13.51 -14.20 4.55
N TRP A 33 -13.75 -14.62 5.80
CA TRP A 33 -13.86 -16.04 6.15
C TRP A 33 -15.07 -16.74 5.51
N ASN A 34 -16.05 -15.98 5.02
CA ASN A 34 -17.36 -16.50 4.66
C ASN A 34 -17.65 -16.53 3.16
N ARG A 35 -16.77 -15.98 2.28
CA ARG A 35 -17.01 -15.80 0.82
C ARG A 35 -18.33 -15.11 0.42
N LEU A 36 -19.15 -14.70 1.39
CA LEU A 36 -20.45 -14.03 1.27
C LEU A 36 -20.36 -12.53 1.57
N SER A 37 -19.20 -12.04 2.00
CA SER A 37 -18.95 -10.63 2.23
C SER A 37 -18.60 -9.99 0.89
N ASP A 38 -19.55 -9.29 0.27
CA ASP A 38 -19.30 -8.53 -0.95
C ASP A 38 -18.24 -7.45 -0.66
N ALA A 39 -17.03 -7.67 -1.16
CA ALA A 39 -15.90 -6.75 -1.05
C ALA A 39 -16.25 -5.35 -1.60
N GLU A 40 -17.20 -5.28 -2.54
CA GLU A 40 -17.74 -4.05 -3.11
C GLU A 40 -18.53 -3.20 -2.10
N ILE A 41 -19.09 -3.79 -1.05
CA ILE A 41 -19.86 -3.05 -0.02
C ILE A 41 -18.92 -2.32 0.96
N TYR A 42 -17.71 -2.83 1.16
CA TYR A 42 -16.76 -2.30 2.15
C TYR A 42 -15.70 -1.35 1.57
N LEU A 43 -15.56 -1.29 0.25
CA LEU A 43 -14.60 -0.41 -0.43
C LEU A 43 -15.34 0.65 -1.23
N ASP A 44 -15.20 1.92 -0.82
CA ASP A 44 -15.59 3.05 -1.67
C ASP A 44 -14.68 3.08 -2.91
N LYS A 45 -15.18 2.51 -4.01
CA LYS A 45 -14.48 2.41 -5.29
C LYS A 45 -13.97 3.77 -5.78
N ARG A 46 -14.73 4.85 -5.56
CA ARG A 46 -14.33 6.19 -6.01
C ARG A 46 -13.17 6.71 -5.19
N ALA A 47 -13.23 6.56 -3.86
CA ALA A 47 -12.14 6.95 -2.98
C ALA A 47 -10.85 6.18 -3.29
N VAL A 48 -10.97 4.86 -3.53
CA VAL A 48 -9.84 4.01 -3.93
C VAL A 48 -9.23 4.46 -5.25
N ILE A 49 -10.04 4.69 -6.30
CA ILE A 49 -9.53 5.14 -7.60
C ILE A 49 -8.83 6.49 -7.46
N SER A 50 -9.47 7.46 -6.80
CA SER A 50 -8.90 8.80 -6.55
C SER A 50 -7.58 8.74 -5.78
N TRP A 51 -7.43 7.80 -4.84
CA TRP A 51 -6.20 7.58 -4.10
C TRP A 51 -5.09 7.00 -4.99
N PHE A 52 -5.40 6.01 -5.83
CA PHE A 52 -4.43 5.44 -6.79
C PHE A 52 -4.04 6.40 -7.91
N GLU A 53 -4.93 7.28 -8.35
CA GLU A 53 -4.66 8.27 -9.40
C GLU A 53 -3.46 9.18 -9.07
N ARG A 54 -3.17 9.39 -7.78
CA ARG A 54 -1.99 10.13 -7.31
C ARG A 54 -0.66 9.52 -7.75
N LEU A 55 -0.67 8.20 -7.98
CA LEU A 55 0.51 7.45 -8.39
C LEU A 55 0.53 7.16 -9.90
N ARG A 56 -0.39 7.74 -10.68
CA ARG A 56 -0.54 7.45 -12.12
C ARG A 56 0.71 7.71 -12.97
N ASN A 57 1.52 8.70 -12.57
CA ASN A 57 2.70 9.11 -13.34
C ASN A 57 3.98 8.36 -12.91
N TYR A 58 3.87 7.42 -11.96
CA TYR A 58 4.99 6.64 -11.45
C TYR A 58 5.09 5.30 -12.16
N SER A 59 6.30 4.74 -12.22
CA SER A 59 6.54 3.40 -12.73
C SER A 59 5.72 2.36 -11.97
N GLU A 60 5.33 1.27 -12.65
CA GLU A 60 4.58 0.18 -12.01
C GLU A 60 5.34 -0.41 -10.81
N GLU A 61 6.66 -0.48 -10.89
CA GLU A 61 7.53 -0.90 -9.78
C GLU A 61 7.41 0.01 -8.57
N MET A 62 7.39 1.33 -8.80
CA MET A 62 7.22 2.30 -7.72
C MET A 62 5.83 2.21 -7.10
N VAL A 63 4.77 2.07 -7.91
CA VAL A 63 3.41 1.90 -7.38
C VAL A 63 3.32 0.64 -6.53
N LYS A 64 3.93 -0.47 -6.98
CA LYS A 64 4.00 -1.72 -6.19
C LYS A 64 4.73 -1.50 -4.86
N ALA A 65 5.88 -0.84 -4.88
CA ALA A 65 6.64 -0.57 -3.67
C ALA A 65 5.84 0.30 -2.70
N ILE A 66 5.21 1.39 -3.15
CA ILE A 66 4.42 2.27 -2.28
C ILE A 66 3.19 1.56 -1.70
N ILE A 67 2.41 0.90 -2.55
CA ILE A 67 1.11 0.38 -2.17
C ILE A 67 1.22 -0.98 -1.49
N VAL A 68 1.93 -1.91 -2.11
CA VAL A 68 2.01 -3.29 -1.60
C VAL A 68 2.97 -3.34 -0.43
N GLU A 69 4.22 -2.94 -0.64
CA GLU A 69 5.24 -3.05 0.41
C GLU A 69 5.04 -1.98 1.48
N GLY A 70 4.88 -0.72 1.08
CA GLY A 70 4.75 0.42 1.99
C GLY A 70 3.47 0.40 2.82
N VAL A 71 2.30 0.41 2.16
CA VAL A 71 1.00 0.48 2.84
C VAL A 71 0.53 -0.90 3.32
N LEU A 72 0.39 -1.87 2.42
CA LEU A 72 -0.28 -3.14 2.72
C LEU A 72 0.57 -4.12 3.55
N GLU A 73 1.90 -4.03 3.45
CA GLU A 73 2.87 -4.79 4.25
C GLU A 73 3.60 -3.92 5.29
N ASN A 74 3.11 -2.68 5.48
CA ASN A 74 3.56 -1.75 6.51
C ASN A 74 5.07 -1.43 6.45
N GLN A 75 5.74 -1.35 5.30
CA GLN A 75 7.18 -1.05 5.28
C GLN A 75 7.53 0.43 5.55
N PHE A 76 6.56 1.35 5.63
CA PHE A 76 6.82 2.77 5.89
C PHE A 76 7.31 3.08 7.31
N HIS A 77 7.24 2.16 8.27
CA HIS A 77 7.95 2.33 9.55
C HIS A 77 9.47 2.08 9.43
N ASN A 78 9.93 1.45 8.34
CA ASN A 78 11.33 1.12 8.11
C ASN A 78 12.03 2.24 7.32
N ILE A 79 12.91 2.99 7.98
CA ILE A 79 13.62 4.11 7.35
C ILE A 79 14.50 3.67 6.17
N THR A 80 15.08 2.46 6.21
CA THR A 80 15.89 1.96 5.10
C THR A 80 15.05 1.71 3.85
N PHE A 81 13.81 1.24 4.04
CA PHE A 81 12.86 1.10 2.94
C PHE A 81 12.54 2.46 2.32
N ILE A 82 12.18 3.45 3.15
CA ILE A 82 11.88 4.81 2.69
C ILE A 82 13.06 5.42 1.92
N LEU A 83 14.27 5.32 2.46
CA LEU A 83 15.48 5.87 1.82
C LEU A 83 15.77 5.23 0.46
N ARG A 84 15.56 3.92 0.33
CA ARG A 84 15.68 3.23 -0.96
C ARG A 84 14.60 3.69 -1.95
N LEU A 85 13.38 3.86 -1.46
CA LEU A 85 12.24 4.28 -2.27
C LEU A 85 12.47 5.67 -2.86
N VAL A 86 12.89 6.65 -2.05
CA VAL A 86 13.14 8.03 -2.52
C VAL A 86 14.40 8.18 -3.39
N GLN A 87 15.27 7.17 -3.43
CA GLN A 87 16.42 7.12 -4.35
C GLN A 87 16.05 6.57 -5.73
N SER A 88 14.82 6.08 -5.92
CA SER A 88 14.34 5.58 -7.20
C SER A 88 14.34 6.67 -8.28
N PRO A 89 14.56 6.30 -9.57
CA PRO A 89 14.40 7.22 -10.71
C PRO A 89 13.11 8.03 -10.69
N ASP A 90 12.01 7.45 -10.21
CA ASP A 90 10.70 8.11 -10.14
C ASP A 90 10.65 9.33 -9.20
N PHE A 91 11.57 9.45 -8.25
CA PHE A 91 11.65 10.60 -7.34
C PHE A 91 12.78 11.58 -7.69
N THR A 92 13.51 11.36 -8.78
CA THR A 92 14.69 12.17 -9.13
C THR A 92 14.39 13.65 -9.40
N THR A 93 13.16 13.96 -9.81
CA THR A 93 12.71 15.33 -10.06
C THR A 93 12.18 16.03 -8.80
N MET A 94 12.08 15.31 -7.67
CA MET A 94 11.57 15.80 -6.40
C MET A 94 12.71 15.93 -5.40
N THR A 95 12.65 16.95 -4.56
CA THR A 95 13.50 17.01 -3.36
C THR A 95 13.09 15.93 -2.38
N SER A 96 14.02 15.46 -1.53
CA SER A 96 13.71 14.44 -0.52
C SER A 96 12.51 14.81 0.34
N LYS A 97 12.37 16.11 0.66
CA LYS A 97 11.24 16.63 1.42
C LYS A 97 9.92 16.47 0.67
N GLU A 98 9.88 16.81 -0.61
CA GLU A 98 8.67 16.63 -1.44
C GLU A 98 8.31 15.14 -1.54
N SER A 99 9.31 14.27 -1.68
CA SER A 99 9.10 12.82 -1.70
C SER A 99 8.51 12.32 -0.37
N TYR A 100 9.06 12.73 0.77
CA TYR A 100 8.51 12.36 2.09
C TYR A 100 7.11 12.92 2.31
N GLN A 101 6.85 14.15 1.86
CA GLN A 101 5.52 14.76 1.95
C GLN A 101 4.50 13.99 1.12
N LEU A 102 4.85 13.61 -0.10
CA LEU A 102 3.98 12.80 -0.96
C LEU A 102 3.64 11.46 -0.32
N LEU A 103 4.64 10.76 0.22
CA LEU A 103 4.43 9.47 0.90
C LEU A 103 3.56 9.65 2.16
N TYR A 104 3.80 10.70 2.93
CA TYR A 104 3.00 11.04 4.10
C TYR A 104 1.54 11.29 3.73
N ASP A 105 1.28 12.10 2.70
CA ASP A 105 -0.08 12.40 2.23
C ASP A 105 -0.76 11.13 1.70
N MET A 106 -0.01 10.28 0.99
CA MET A 106 -0.49 8.96 0.56
C MET A 106 -0.98 8.10 1.71
N VAL A 107 -0.19 7.99 2.78
CA VAL A 107 -0.55 7.20 3.97
C VAL A 107 -1.75 7.83 4.67
N CYS A 108 -1.76 9.14 4.88
CA CYS A 108 -2.86 9.84 5.56
C CYS A 108 -4.20 9.70 4.85
N GLU A 109 -4.17 9.64 3.52
CA GLU A 109 -5.37 9.56 2.69
C GLU A 109 -5.76 8.12 2.34
N THR A 110 -5.15 7.11 2.99
CA THR A 110 -5.52 5.71 2.81
C THR A 110 -7.03 5.54 3.05
N PRO A 111 -7.81 5.09 2.04
CA PRO A 111 -9.24 4.89 2.19
C PRO A 111 -9.57 3.98 3.37
N GLN A 112 -10.65 4.26 4.10
CA GLN A 112 -11.00 3.54 5.32
C GLN A 112 -11.04 2.01 5.11
N GLY A 113 -11.66 1.55 4.01
CA GLY A 113 -11.74 0.11 3.73
C GLY A 113 -10.38 -0.56 3.47
N ILE A 114 -9.33 0.19 3.11
CA ILE A 114 -7.95 -0.31 3.02
C ILE A 114 -7.27 -0.23 4.39
N ARG A 115 -7.49 0.87 5.12
CA ARG A 115 -6.96 1.09 6.47
C ARG A 115 -7.42 0.00 7.44
N ASP A 116 -8.66 -0.47 7.31
CA ASP A 116 -9.22 -1.57 8.11
C ASP A 116 -8.47 -2.90 7.94
N TRP A 117 -7.58 -3.02 6.93
CA TRP A 117 -6.75 -4.21 6.72
C TRP A 117 -5.36 -4.11 7.34
N ILE A 118 -5.03 -2.96 7.93
CA ILE A 118 -3.75 -2.65 8.55
C ILE A 118 -4.01 -2.53 10.05
N ASP A 119 -3.08 -3.02 10.88
CA ASP A 119 -3.17 -2.77 12.31
C ASP A 119 -3.08 -1.25 12.58
N GLU A 120 -3.95 -0.71 13.44
CA GLU A 120 -3.97 0.72 13.72
C GLU A 120 -2.62 1.21 14.28
N LYS A 121 -1.92 0.39 15.06
CA LYS A 121 -0.58 0.73 15.56
C LYS A 121 0.43 0.83 14.42
N ASP A 122 0.37 -0.10 13.47
CA ASP A 122 1.25 -0.14 12.30
C ASP A 122 1.02 1.06 11.39
N TYR A 123 -0.26 1.40 11.14
CA TYR A 123 -0.65 2.61 10.44
C TYR A 123 -0.10 3.87 11.11
N LEU A 124 -0.29 4.01 12.43
CA LEU A 124 0.20 5.16 13.18
C LEU A 124 1.73 5.27 13.13
N MET A 125 2.46 4.14 13.25
CA MET A 125 3.92 4.14 13.14
C MET A 125 4.39 4.63 11.76
N SER A 126 3.84 4.07 10.68
CA SER A 126 4.16 4.48 9.31
C SER A 126 3.87 5.96 9.08
N ARG A 127 2.71 6.43 9.54
CA ARG A 127 2.32 7.85 9.44
C ARG A 127 3.27 8.76 10.22
N ASP A 128 3.60 8.41 11.46
CA ASP A 128 4.39 9.26 12.34
C ASP A 128 5.85 9.35 11.88
N VAL A 129 6.43 8.26 11.38
CA VAL A 129 7.77 8.26 10.76
C VAL A 129 7.80 9.19 9.55
N LEU A 130 6.83 9.06 8.63
CA LEU A 130 6.75 9.93 7.46
C LEU A 130 6.47 11.39 7.82
N ALA A 131 5.68 11.65 8.87
CA ALA A 131 5.45 13.00 9.39
C ALA A 131 6.73 13.65 9.91
N LEU A 132 7.58 12.88 10.60
CA LEU A 132 8.86 13.37 11.08
C LEU A 132 9.80 13.69 9.92
N LEU A 133 9.81 12.84 8.89
CA LEU A 133 10.66 13.05 7.70
C LEU A 133 10.18 14.22 6.84
N SER A 134 8.87 14.42 6.68
CA SER A 134 8.32 15.53 5.90
C SER A 134 8.48 16.90 6.57
N ARG A 135 8.53 16.92 7.91
CA ARG A 135 8.66 18.14 8.72
C ARG A 135 10.11 18.54 9.01
N ASN A 136 11.06 17.61 9.03
CA ASN A 136 12.45 17.93 9.34
C ASN A 136 13.13 18.72 8.20
N ARG A 137 13.78 19.82 8.61
CA ARG A 137 14.48 20.83 7.78
C ARG A 137 15.92 20.45 7.51
#